data_AF-A0A8J4M1P3-F1
#
_entry.id   AF-A0A8J4M1P3-F1
#
_cell.length_a   1.000
_cell.length_b   1.000
_cell.length_c   1.000
_cell.angle_alpha   90.00
_cell.angle_beta   90.00
_cell.angle_gamma   90.00
#
_symmetry.space_group_name_H-M   'P 1'
#
loop_
_entity.id
_entity.type
_entity.pdbx_description
1 polymer ?
#
loop_
_entity_poly.entity_id
_entity_poly.type
_entity_poly.pdbx_seq_one_letter_code
_entity_poly.pdbx_strand_id
1 'polypeptide(L)' 'MLGWLFRSAKCHICGQKAVEPRNYFSNDGKPVKVCFKCVDYAERRALRKR' A
#
# COMPACT_ATOMS: atom_id res chain seq x y z
N MET A 1 5.13 -27.93 -10.08
CA MET A 1 5.73 -26.58 -10.02
C MET A 1 4.81 -25.64 -9.24
N LEU A 2 5.01 -25.54 -7.91
CA LEU A 2 4.20 -24.71 -7.01
C LEU A 2 4.61 -23.22 -7.15
N GLY A 3 4.08 -22.51 -8.15
CA GLY A 3 4.42 -21.10 -8.41
C GLY A 3 3.44 -20.06 -7.83
N TRP A 4 2.46 -20.45 -7.00
CA TRP A 4 1.26 -19.65 -6.77
C TRP A 4 1.05 -19.13 -5.34
N LEU A 5 2.09 -19.10 -4.50
CA LEU A 5 1.96 -18.83 -3.06
C LEU A 5 2.27 -17.40 -2.60
N PHE A 6 2.53 -16.44 -3.50
CA PHE A 6 2.86 -15.07 -3.09
C PHE A 6 2.03 -14.01 -3.81
N ARG A 7 0.70 -14.03 -3.68
CA ARG A 7 -0.13 -12.82 -3.87
C ARG A 7 0.18 -11.82 -2.75
N SER A 8 1.37 -11.25 -2.81
CA SER A 8 1.82 -10.21 -1.90
C SER A 8 1.03 -8.95 -2.24
N ALA A 9 0.47 -8.29 -1.22
CA ALA A 9 -0.24 -7.02 -1.42
C ALA A 9 0.66 -6.04 -2.17
N LYS A 10 0.14 -5.38 -3.20
CA LYS A 10 0.87 -4.35 -3.95
C LYS A 10 0.64 -3.00 -3.28
N CYS A 11 1.68 -2.17 -3.29
CA CYS A 11 1.57 -0.80 -2.83
C CYS A 11 0.74 0.02 -3.82
N HIS A 12 -0.23 0.78 -3.31
CA HIS A 12 -1.07 1.65 -4.12
C HIS A 12 -0.30 2.81 -4.76
N ILE A 13 0.82 3.23 -4.17
CA ILE A 13 1.64 4.35 -4.66
C ILE A 13 2.66 3.88 -5.71
N CYS A 14 3.50 2.90 -5.38
CA CYS A 14 4.59 2.47 -6.27
C CYS A 14 4.30 1.20 -7.07
N GLY A 15 3.17 0.53 -6.84
CA GLY A 15 2.79 -0.71 -7.53
C GLY A 15 3.63 -1.95 -7.21
N GLN A 16 4.75 -1.78 -6.48
CA GLN A 16 5.63 -2.87 -6.07
C GLN A 16 5.02 -3.70 -4.93
N LYS A 17 5.63 -4.85 -4.63
CA LYS A 17 5.30 -5.64 -3.45
C LYS A 17 5.41 -4.77 -2.19
N ALA A 18 4.31 -4.65 -1.46
CA ALA A 18 4.28 -3.89 -0.23
C ALA A 18 4.97 -4.70 0.87
N VAL A 19 6.24 -4.38 1.10
CA VAL A 19 6.99 -4.80 2.28
C VAL A 19 6.51 -3.95 3.45
N GLU A 20 5.98 -4.61 4.48
CA GLU A 20 5.32 -3.99 5.63
C GLU A 20 4.18 -3.02 5.22
N PRO A 21 3.09 -3.53 4.64
CA PRO A 21 2.00 -2.69 4.18
C PRO A 21 1.27 -2.02 5.35
N ARG A 22 1.21 -0.69 5.34
CA ARG A 22 0.33 0.10 6.19
C ARG A 22 -0.99 0.37 5.48
N ASN A 23 -2.08 0.41 6.26
CA ASN A 23 -3.40 0.70 5.74
C ASN A 23 -3.64 2.22 5.75
N TYR A 24 -4.06 2.75 4.62
CA TYR A 24 -4.46 4.14 4.43
C TYR A 24 -5.83 4.18 3.76
N PHE A 25 -6.47 5.33 3.78
CA PHE A 25 -7.63 5.62 2.93
C PHE A 25 -7.20 6.50 1.76
N SER A 26 -7.57 6.08 0.55
CA SER A 26 -7.48 6.92 -0.64
C SER A 26 -8.50 8.06 -0.57
N ASN A 27 -8.40 9.03 -1.49
CA ASN A 27 -9.33 10.15 -1.60
C ASN A 27 -10.79 9.70 -1.74
N ASP A 28 -11.03 8.55 -2.37
CA ASP A 28 -12.36 7.93 -2.50
C ASP A 28 -12.87 7.24 -1.22
N GLY A 29 -12.15 7.36 -0.10
CA GLY A 29 -12.46 6.66 1.16
C GLY A 29 -12.18 5.15 1.12
N LYS A 30 -11.54 4.65 0.06
CA LYS A 30 -11.23 3.22 -0.09
C LYS A 30 -9.97 2.84 0.70
N PRO A 31 -9.95 1.70 1.42
CA PRO A 31 -8.75 1.24 2.10
C PRO A 31 -7.70 0.77 1.09
N VAL A 32 -6.53 1.40 1.12
CA VAL A 32 -5.38 1.10 0.26
C VAL A 32 -4.17 0.68 1.09
N LYS A 33 -3.35 -0.21 0.55
CA LYS A 33 -2.10 -0.66 1.19
C LYS A 33 -0.93 0.13 0.64
N VAL A 34 -0.13 0.69 1.55
CA VAL A 34 1.06 1.48 1.22
C VAL A 34 2.28 0.82 1.84
N CYS A 35 3.35 0.63 1.07
CA CYS A 35 4.60 0.07 1.61
C CYS A 35 5.32 1.09 2.49
N PHE A 36 6.17 0.63 3.41
CA PHE A 36 6.94 1.49 4.30
C PHE A 36 7.65 2.66 3.59
N LYS A 37 8.28 2.41 2.43
CA LYS A 37 8.98 3.44 1.64
C LYS A 37 8.06 4.55 1.13
N CYS A 38 6.79 4.23 0.87
CA CYS A 38 5.81 5.17 0.33
C CYS A 38 4.93 5.79 1.42
N VAL A 39 5.18 5.50 2.70
CA VAL A 39 4.44 6.10 3.83
C VAL A 39 4.60 7.61 3.85
N ASP A 40 5.83 8.11 3.74
CA ASP A 40 6.09 9.55 3.74
C ASP A 40 5.38 10.25 2.58
N TYR A 41 5.35 9.62 1.41
CA TYR A 41 4.61 10.12 0.24
C TYR A 41 3.10 10.08 0.44
N ALA A 42 2.57 9.04 1.10
CA ALA A 42 1.16 8.94 1.47
C ALA A 42 0.74 10.06 2.42
N GLU A 43 1.57 10.33 3.43
CA GLU A 43 1.35 11.39 4.41
C GLU A 43 1.39 12.77 3.76
N ARG A 44 2.35 13.04 2.86
CA ARG A 44 2.41 14.28 2.07
C ARG A 44 1.18 14.48 1.17
N ARG A 45 0.60 13.39 0.65
CA ARG A 45 -0.65 13.42 -0.13
C ARG A 45 -1.91 13.53 0.73
N ALA A 46 -1.76 13.70 2.04
CA ALA A 46 -2.86 13.73 3.00
C ALA A 46 -3.77 12.49 2.91
N LEU A 47 -3.20 11.33 2.54
CA LEU A 47 -3.94 10.07 2.62
C LEU A 47 -4.29 9.84 4.10
N ARG A 48 -5.59 9.69 4.39
CA ARG A 48 -6.04 9.56 5.78
C ARG A 48 -5.54 8.23 6.33
N LYS A 49 -4.84 8.28 7.46
CA LYS A 49 -4.50 7.05 8.20
C LYS A 49 -5.81 6.40 8.66
N ARG A 50 -5.89 5.08 8.49
CA ARG A 50 -6.98 4.29 9.05
C ARG A 50 -6.77 4.04 10.53
#